data_AF-A0A3B1CEA1-F1
#
_entry.id   AF-A0A3B1CEA1-F1
#
_cell.length_a   1.000
_cell.length_b   1.000
_cell.length_c   1.000
_cell.angle_alpha   90.00
_cell.angle_beta   90.00
_cell.angle_gamma   90.00
#
_symmetry.space_group_name_H-M   'P 1'
#
loop_
_entity.id
_entity.type
_entity.pdbx_description
1 polymer ?
#
loop_
_entity_poly.entity_id
_entity_poly.type
_entity_poly.pdbx_seq_one_letter_code
_entity_poly.pdbx_strand_id
1 'polypeptide(L)'
;MNKKEKDSRPEMGMPMMKKMMEGMKGAPPMEQCMKMCKQMTGAVAETAAMASYSTDEVRGLFEEWIKVVEDEILGFVEEKGTCDPSGIAAKIAISDESALYFISKMAREGKLNISEVKL
;
A
#
# COMPACT_ATOMS: atom_id res chain seq x y z
N MET A 1 -29.88 -72.21 24.07
CA MET A 1 -28.70 -71.32 24.12
C MET A 1 -28.32 -70.95 22.70
N ASN A 2 -28.20 -69.67 22.36
CA ASN A 2 -27.23 -69.19 21.37
C ASN A 2 -27.00 -67.68 21.56
N LYS A 3 -25.74 -67.36 21.79
CA LYS A 3 -25.20 -66.09 22.31
C LYS A 3 -24.92 -65.18 21.11
N LYS A 4 -25.46 -63.97 21.11
CA LYS A 4 -25.10 -62.91 20.15
C LYS A 4 -23.67 -62.48 20.42
N GLU A 5 -22.73 -62.81 19.53
CA GLU A 5 -21.44 -62.12 19.46
C GLU A 5 -21.64 -60.76 18.78
N LYS A 6 -21.48 -59.69 19.57
CA LYS A 6 -21.36 -58.32 19.07
C LYS A 6 -19.94 -58.17 18.53
N ASP A 7 -19.81 -58.09 17.21
CA ASP A 7 -18.59 -57.65 16.52
C ASP A 7 -18.38 -56.16 16.79
N SER A 8 -17.56 -55.86 17.80
CA SER A 8 -17.11 -54.52 18.15
C SER A 8 -15.81 -54.21 17.43
N ARG A 9 -15.91 -53.75 16.17
CA ARG A 9 -14.83 -53.05 15.47
C ARG A 9 -15.02 -51.54 15.61
N PRO A 10 -13.99 -50.77 16.00
CA PRO A 10 -14.15 -49.34 16.29
C PRO A 10 -14.31 -48.54 15.00
N GLU A 11 -15.51 -48.01 14.75
CA GLU A 11 -15.84 -47.01 13.70
C GLU A 11 -15.17 -45.62 13.94
N MET A 12 -14.13 -45.53 14.75
CA MET A 12 -13.56 -44.24 15.20
C MET A 12 -12.70 -43.50 14.15
N GLY A 13 -12.41 -44.11 12.98
CA GLY A 13 -11.57 -43.49 11.94
C GLY A 13 -12.32 -42.61 10.93
N MET A 14 -13.53 -43.00 10.53
CA MET A 14 -14.28 -42.32 9.47
C MET A 14 -14.83 -40.93 9.84
N PRO A 15 -15.43 -40.70 11.02
CA PRO A 15 -16.01 -39.38 11.32
C PRO A 15 -14.93 -38.31 11.55
N MET A 16 -13.76 -38.67 12.10
CA MET A 16 -12.62 -37.75 12.19
C MET A 16 -12.06 -37.41 10.80
N MET A 17 -11.87 -38.41 9.93
CA MET A 17 -11.41 -38.16 8.55
C MET A 17 -12.39 -37.29 7.77
N LYS A 18 -13.70 -37.53 7.90
CA LYS A 18 -14.73 -36.73 7.24
C LYS A 18 -14.71 -35.26 7.70
N LYS A 19 -14.59 -35.03 9.00
CA LYS A 19 -14.52 -33.67 9.58
C LYS A 19 -13.26 -32.93 9.16
N MET A 20 -12.13 -33.63 9.04
CA MET A 20 -10.88 -33.05 8.53
C MET A 20 -10.97 -32.71 7.04
N MET A 21 -11.60 -33.57 6.24
CA MET A 21 -11.81 -33.33 4.80
C MET A 21 -12.78 -32.17 4.53
N GLU A 22 -13.82 -32.01 5.36
CA GLU A 22 -14.73 -30.86 5.32
C GLU A 22 -14.01 -29.55 5.69
N GLY A 23 -13.05 -29.58 6.62
CA GLY A 23 -12.21 -28.42 6.97
C GLY A 23 -11.24 -28.00 5.85
N MET A 24 -10.75 -28.94 5.03
CA MET A 24 -9.89 -28.64 3.88
C MET A 24 -10.63 -28.10 2.65
N LYS A 25 -11.97 -28.25 2.57
CA LYS A 25 -12.76 -27.70 1.45
C LYS A 25 -12.78 -26.18 1.38
N GLY A 26 -12.45 -25.49 2.48
CA GLY A 26 -12.37 -24.03 2.54
C GLY A 26 -10.95 -23.46 2.46
N ALA A 27 -9.93 -24.32 2.43
CA ALA A 27 -8.54 -23.87 2.32
C ALA A 27 -8.23 -23.56 0.84
N PRO A 28 -7.63 -22.40 0.54
CA PRO A 28 -7.17 -22.12 -0.82
C PRO A 28 -6.21 -23.24 -1.25
N PRO A 29 -6.29 -23.71 -2.52
CA PRO A 29 -5.36 -24.70 -3.05
C PRO A 29 -3.92 -24.29 -2.75
N MET A 30 -3.05 -25.26 -2.46
CA MET A 30 -1.64 -25.01 -2.12
C MET A 30 -0.93 -24.15 -3.21
N GLU A 31 -1.34 -24.32 -4.47
CA GLU A 31 -0.91 -23.49 -5.60
C GLU A 31 -1.30 -22.00 -5.46
N GLN A 32 -2.49 -21.71 -4.94
CA GLN A 32 -2.95 -20.35 -4.66
C GLN A 32 -2.17 -19.72 -3.49
N CYS A 33 -1.89 -20.49 -2.43
CA CYS A 33 -1.01 -20.03 -1.34
C CYS A 33 0.40 -19.73 -1.86
N MET A 34 0.98 -20.60 -2.69
CA MET A 34 2.29 -20.37 -3.30
C MET A 34 2.31 -19.16 -4.22
N LYS A 35 1.24 -18.91 -4.98
CA LYS A 35 1.09 -17.71 -5.82
C LYS A 35 1.04 -16.45 -4.97
N MET A 36 0.27 -16.46 -3.88
CA MET A 36 0.17 -15.33 -2.96
C MET A 36 1.52 -15.07 -2.27
N CYS A 37 2.21 -16.10 -1.81
CA CYS A 37 3.56 -15.99 -1.24
C CYS A 37 4.54 -15.39 -2.26
N LYS A 38 4.53 -15.86 -3.52
CA LYS A 38 5.39 -15.29 -4.57
C LYS A 38 5.08 -13.81 -4.85
N GLN A 39 3.81 -13.43 -4.90
CA GLN A 39 3.41 -12.04 -5.10
C GLN A 39 3.83 -11.15 -3.93
N MET A 40 3.62 -11.63 -2.70
CA MET A 40 4.03 -10.92 -1.49
C MET A 40 5.56 -10.78 -1.39
N THR A 41 6.31 -11.86 -1.63
CA THR A 41 7.77 -11.82 -1.67
C THR A 41 8.27 -10.90 -2.79
N GLY A 42 7.61 -10.89 -3.95
CA GLY A 42 7.91 -9.98 -5.06
C GLY A 42 7.73 -8.51 -4.67
N ALA A 43 6.57 -8.16 -4.09
CA ALA A 43 6.30 -6.81 -3.63
C ALA A 43 7.26 -6.36 -2.52
N VAL A 44 7.63 -7.25 -1.59
CA VAL A 44 8.64 -6.98 -0.55
C VAL A 44 10.02 -6.80 -1.15
N ALA A 45 10.41 -7.62 -2.13
CA ALA A 45 11.70 -7.51 -2.80
C ALA A 45 11.80 -6.21 -3.63
N GLU A 46 10.73 -5.82 -4.33
CA GLU A 46 10.63 -4.54 -5.04
C GLU A 46 10.73 -3.36 -4.06
N THR A 47 9.99 -3.40 -2.95
CA THR A 47 10.06 -2.38 -1.89
C THR A 47 11.47 -2.30 -1.28
N ALA A 48 12.10 -3.44 -1.00
CA ALA A 48 13.46 -3.50 -0.45
C ALA A 48 14.52 -3.00 -1.44
N ALA A 49 14.36 -3.31 -2.73
CA ALA A 49 15.22 -2.79 -3.79
C ALA A 49 15.07 -1.27 -3.90
N MET A 50 13.85 -0.74 -3.90
CA MET A 50 13.62 0.72 -3.88
C MET A 50 14.23 1.37 -2.63
N ALA A 51 14.09 0.74 -1.46
CA ALA A 51 14.68 1.21 -0.21
C ALA A 51 16.22 1.14 -0.21
N SER A 52 16.81 0.18 -0.93
CA SER A 52 18.27 0.01 -0.98
C SER A 52 19.01 1.14 -1.71
N TYR A 53 18.31 1.90 -2.57
CA TYR A 53 18.85 3.10 -3.22
C TYR A 53 18.78 4.34 -2.31
N SER A 54 18.02 4.28 -1.21
CA SER A 54 17.81 5.38 -0.28
C SER A 54 18.72 5.27 0.93
N THR A 55 20.03 5.42 0.72
CA THR A 55 20.94 5.71 1.84
C THR A 55 20.43 6.95 2.59
N ASP A 56 20.75 7.07 3.88
CA ASP A 56 20.26 8.20 4.69
C ASP A 56 20.66 9.57 4.09
N GLU A 57 21.80 9.63 3.41
CA GLU A 57 22.25 10.80 2.66
C GLU A 57 21.31 11.14 1.48
N VAL A 58 20.98 10.15 0.64
CA VAL A 58 20.08 10.35 -0.50
C VAL A 58 18.67 10.73 -0.03
N ARG A 59 18.21 10.14 1.08
CA ARG A 59 16.94 10.53 1.70
C ARG A 59 16.98 12.01 2.16
N GLY A 60 18.07 12.43 2.80
CA GLY A 60 18.28 13.82 3.20
C GLY A 60 18.23 14.79 2.02
N LEU A 61 18.90 14.48 0.91
CA LEU A 61 18.86 15.29 -0.31
C LEU A 61 17.43 15.42 -0.87
N PHE A 62 16.65 14.34 -0.84
CA PHE A 62 15.26 14.38 -1.27
C PHE A 62 14.39 15.24 -0.35
N GLU A 63 14.60 15.16 0.97
CA GLU A 63 13.90 16.00 1.95
C GLU A 63 14.24 17.49 1.81
N GLU A 64 15.50 17.81 1.52
CA GLU A 64 15.92 19.19 1.22
C GLU A 64 15.29 19.70 -0.08
N TRP A 65 15.29 18.88 -1.12
CA TRP A 65 14.63 19.22 -2.39
C TRP A 65 13.14 19.47 -2.20
N ILE A 66 12.43 18.67 -1.40
CA ILE A 66 11.03 18.91 -1.04
C ILE A 66 10.83 20.30 -0.42
N LYS A 67 11.71 20.72 0.50
CA LYS A 67 11.60 22.05 1.13
C LYS A 67 11.77 23.16 0.10
N VAL A 68 12.73 23.02 -0.81
CA VAL A 68 12.94 23.99 -1.92
C VAL A 68 11.68 24.09 -2.78
N VAL A 69 11.07 22.96 -3.14
CA VAL A 69 9.81 22.94 -3.90
C VAL A 69 8.69 23.66 -3.14
N GLU A 70 8.53 23.40 -1.85
CA GLU A 70 7.51 24.06 -1.02
C GLU A 70 7.73 25.58 -0.93
N ASP A 71 8.99 26.02 -0.77
CA ASP A 71 9.34 27.44 -0.75
C ASP A 71 9.08 28.12 -2.10
N GLU A 72 9.36 27.44 -3.22
CA GLU A 72 9.04 27.96 -4.55
C GLU A 72 7.53 28.08 -4.79
N ILE A 73 6.74 27.13 -4.28
CA ILE A 73 5.27 27.19 -4.32
C ILE A 73 4.78 28.39 -3.51
N LEU A 74 5.27 28.57 -2.28
CA LEU A 74 4.91 29.73 -1.45
C LEU A 74 5.24 31.04 -2.17
N GLY A 75 6.46 31.17 -2.68
CA GLY A 75 6.86 32.37 -3.43
C GLY A 75 6.01 32.61 -4.68
N PHE A 76 5.61 31.56 -5.40
CA PHE A 76 4.69 31.69 -6.53
C PHE A 76 3.30 32.20 -6.09
N VAL A 77 2.76 31.63 -5.02
CA VAL A 77 1.44 32.02 -4.49
C VAL A 77 1.46 33.45 -3.95
N GLU A 78 2.53 33.87 -3.27
CA GLU A 78 2.71 35.25 -2.80
C GLU A 78 2.80 36.25 -3.97
N GLU A 79 3.48 35.88 -5.06
CA GLU A 79 3.63 36.73 -6.25
C GLU A 79 2.31 36.85 -7.06
N LYS A 80 1.61 35.73 -7.27
CA LYS A 80 0.41 35.68 -8.13
C LYS A 80 -0.90 35.90 -7.37
N GLY A 81 -0.89 35.77 -6.04
CA GLY A 81 -2.07 35.81 -5.18
C GLY A 81 -3.02 34.61 -5.37
N THR A 82 -2.64 33.61 -6.16
CA THR A 82 -3.45 32.43 -6.47
C THR A 82 -2.57 31.18 -6.54
N CYS A 83 -3.14 30.04 -6.18
CA CYS A 83 -2.47 28.74 -6.22
C CYS A 83 -2.95 27.97 -7.45
N ASP A 84 -2.32 28.21 -8.60
CA ASP A 84 -2.61 27.55 -9.88
C ASP A 84 -1.69 26.33 -10.07
N PRO A 85 -2.22 25.08 -10.08
CA PRO A 85 -1.40 23.88 -10.20
C PRO A 85 -0.57 23.83 -11.49
N SER A 86 -1.13 24.26 -12.63
CA SER A 86 -0.42 24.20 -13.92
C SER A 86 0.71 25.23 -13.99
N GLY A 87 0.50 26.45 -13.49
CA GLY A 87 1.56 27.46 -13.36
C GLY A 87 2.69 27.02 -12.43
N ILE A 88 2.35 26.37 -11.32
CA ILE A 88 3.32 25.78 -10.39
C ILE A 88 4.11 24.65 -11.06
N ALA A 89 3.42 23.71 -11.72
CA ALA A 89 4.05 22.60 -12.42
C ALA A 89 5.07 23.08 -13.46
N ALA A 90 4.70 24.09 -14.25
CA ALA A 90 5.59 24.71 -15.24
C ALA A 90 6.80 25.41 -14.60
N LYS A 91 6.62 26.11 -13.47
CA LYS A 91 7.70 26.83 -12.77
C LYS A 91 8.75 25.87 -12.19
N ILE A 92 8.29 24.79 -11.56
CA ILE A 92 9.13 23.85 -10.81
C ILE A 92 9.60 22.68 -11.72
N ALA A 93 9.10 22.61 -12.95
CA ALA A 93 9.35 21.54 -13.93
C ALA A 93 8.96 20.15 -13.39
N ILE A 94 7.77 20.06 -12.80
CA ILE A 94 7.14 18.81 -12.34
C ILE A 94 5.82 18.57 -13.08
N SER A 95 5.21 17.40 -12.90
CA SER A 95 3.87 17.15 -13.46
C SER A 95 2.78 17.91 -12.69
N ASP A 96 1.65 18.19 -13.36
CA ASP A 96 0.46 18.77 -12.73
C ASP A 96 -0.04 17.92 -11.55
N GLU A 97 0.02 16.59 -11.68
CA GLU A 97 -0.33 15.66 -10.61
C GLU A 97 0.59 15.84 -9.38
N SER A 98 1.89 16.03 -9.60
CA SER A 98 2.85 16.27 -8.52
C SER A 98 2.62 17.63 -7.88
N ALA A 99 2.35 18.67 -8.67
CA ALA A 99 2.01 19.99 -8.16
C ALA A 99 0.75 19.93 -7.27
N LEU A 100 -0.31 19.25 -7.73
CA LEU A 100 -1.53 19.05 -6.96
C LEU A 100 -1.27 18.29 -5.65
N TYR A 101 -0.39 17.28 -5.68
CA TYR A 101 0.04 16.57 -4.48
C TYR A 101 0.71 17.51 -3.47
N PHE A 102 1.67 18.34 -3.91
CA PHE A 102 2.35 19.29 -3.02
C PHE A 102 1.39 20.33 -2.44
N ILE A 103 0.51 20.91 -3.26
CA ILE A 103 -0.51 21.87 -2.79
C ILE A 103 -1.39 21.23 -1.71
N SER A 104 -1.86 20.00 -1.96
CA SER A 104 -2.70 19.25 -1.02
C SER A 104 -1.96 18.93 0.29
N LYS A 105 -0.68 18.55 0.19
CA LYS A 105 0.20 18.30 1.34
C LYS A 105 0.38 19.57 2.17
N MET A 106 0.76 20.68 1.54
CA MET A 106 1.00 21.96 2.20
C MET A 106 -0.27 22.53 2.83
N ALA A 107 -1.43 22.32 2.21
CA ALA A 107 -2.72 22.68 2.80
C ALA A 107 -3.01 21.87 4.08
N ARG A 108 -2.75 20.56 4.06
CA ARG A 108 -2.90 19.69 5.24
C ARG A 108 -1.93 20.05 6.37
N GLU A 109 -0.75 20.55 6.03
CA GLU A 109 0.25 21.04 6.99
C GLU A 109 -0.04 22.46 7.49
N GLY A 110 -1.08 23.12 6.98
CA GLY A 110 -1.46 24.48 7.37
C GLY A 110 -0.57 25.58 6.77
N LYS A 111 0.29 25.25 5.79
CA LYS A 111 1.13 26.21 5.06
C LYS A 111 0.35 26.97 3.99
N LEU A 112 -0.71 26.37 3.46
CA LEU A 112 -1.62 26.97 2.48
C LEU A 112 -3.05 26.90 3.00
N ASN A 113 -3.86 27.91 2.68
CA ASN A 113 -5.30 27.89 2.94
C ASN A 113 -6.06 27.77 1.63
N ILE A 114 -6.92 26.76 1.53
CA ILE A 114 -7.82 26.58 0.39
C ILE A 114 -9.00 27.54 0.57
N SER A 115 -9.06 28.58 -0.25
CA SER A 115 -10.11 29.60 -0.19
C SER A 115 -11.25 29.36 -1.19
N GLU A 116 -10.98 28.69 -2.32
CA GLU A 116 -11.98 28.39 -3.35
C GLU A 116 -11.74 27.01 -3.98
N VAL A 117 -12.84 26.35 -4.36
CA VAL A 117 -12.85 25.13 -5.19
C VAL A 117 -13.89 25.35 -6.29
N LYS A 118 -13.48 25.26 -7.55
CA LYS A 118 -14.34 25.42 -8.72
C LYS A 118 -14.60 24.04 -9.34
N LEU A 119 -15.86 23.75 -9.64
CA LEU A 119 -16.34 22.50 -10.25
C LEU A 119 -16.74 22.74 -11.71
#